data_AF-A0A7J5XIQ1-F1
#
_entry.id   AF-A0A7J5XIQ1-F1
#
_cell.length_a   1.000
_cell.length_b   1.000
_cell.length_c   1.000
_cell.angle_alpha   90.00
_cell.angle_beta   90.00
_cell.angle_gamma   90.00
#
_symmetry.space_group_name_H-M   'P 1'
#
loop_
_entity.id
_entity.type
_entity.pdbx_description
1 polymer ?
#
loop_
_entity_poly.entity_id
_entity_poly.type
_entity_poly.pdbx_seq_one_letter_code
_entity_poly.pdbx_strand_id
1 'polypeptide(L)'
;MGEVELSCRAYVKMFLHASLFPRCSINGLLLSSSSAGGAVCVTDCVPLLHSHLPLAPITQLALTQVDVWCSQTKQRIVGYYQANACLDGSKMCSDRVPPIVMYERKDSRWLLKDKHTIMLRQWDEIRSIATQMLESGDHSLLVDFDSHLDDITKDWTNQKLNTKIAELSSPANGTSRPRWSRVCGAQIH
;
A
#
# COMPACT_ATOMS: atom_id res chain seq x y z
N MET A 1 -5.79 -2.19 -22.49
CA MET A 1 -5.98 -2.50 -21.05
C MET A 1 -4.66 -2.21 -20.39
N GLY A 2 -4.59 -1.28 -19.45
CA GLY A 2 -3.31 -0.83 -18.88
C GLY A 2 -2.74 -1.83 -17.88
N GLU A 3 -1.43 -2.06 -17.90
CA GLU A 3 -0.72 -2.81 -16.87
C GLU A 3 -0.77 -2.04 -15.53
N VAL A 4 -0.74 -2.77 -14.41
CA VAL A 4 -0.68 -2.14 -13.08
C VAL A 4 0.52 -2.67 -12.33
N GLU A 5 1.43 -1.77 -11.95
CA GLU A 5 2.65 -2.11 -11.20
C GLU A 5 2.48 -1.68 -9.74
N LEU A 6 2.67 -2.61 -8.80
CA LEU A 6 2.59 -2.34 -7.36
C LEU A 6 4.00 -2.28 -6.76
N SER A 7 4.30 -1.18 -6.08
CA SER A 7 5.58 -1.00 -5.38
C SER A 7 5.69 -1.84 -4.11
N CYS A 8 6.93 -2.16 -3.72
CA CYS A 8 7.23 -2.82 -2.44
C CYS A 8 6.61 -2.09 -1.25
N ARG A 9 6.78 -0.76 -1.17
CA ARG A 9 6.23 0.07 -0.10
C ARG A 9 4.72 -0.04 0.03
N ALA A 10 3.99 0.06 -1.09
CA ALA A 10 2.54 -0.06 -1.09
C ALA A 10 2.09 -1.46 -0.62
N TYR A 11 2.71 -2.52 -1.15
CA TYR A 11 2.38 -3.89 -0.74
C TYR A 11 2.64 -4.13 0.74
N VAL A 12 3.83 -3.77 1.22
CA VAL A 12 4.24 -4.01 2.62
C VAL A 12 3.28 -3.28 3.57
N LYS A 13 2.93 -2.02 3.32
CA LYS A 13 1.94 -1.31 4.13
C LYS A 13 0.57 -2.02 4.15
N MET A 14 0.06 -2.45 3.01
CA MET A 14 -1.20 -3.20 2.94
C MET A 14 -1.15 -4.49 3.78
N PHE A 15 -0.04 -5.22 3.67
CA PHE A 15 0.18 -6.46 4.41
C PHE A 15 0.28 -6.23 5.92
N LEU A 16 1.05 -5.23 6.35
CA LEU A 16 1.20 -4.88 7.77
C LEU A 16 -0.12 -4.38 8.36
N HIS A 17 -0.90 -3.59 7.60
CA HIS A 17 -2.22 -3.13 8.02
C HIS A 17 -3.16 -4.32 8.28
N ALA A 18 -3.19 -5.31 7.37
CA ALA A 18 -4.01 -6.51 7.55
C ALA A 18 -3.52 -7.38 8.72
N SER A 19 -2.20 -7.39 8.97
CA SER A 19 -1.57 -8.17 10.03
C SER A 19 -1.80 -7.57 11.42
N LEU A 20 -1.91 -6.25 11.53
CA LEU A 20 -2.25 -5.54 12.77
C LEU A 20 -3.70 -5.79 13.21
N PHE A 21 -4.62 -5.91 12.24
CA PHE A 21 -6.05 -6.05 12.51
C PHE A 21 -6.65 -7.31 11.87
N PRO A 22 -6.15 -8.51 12.21
CA PRO A 22 -6.51 -9.75 11.51
C PRO A 22 -7.99 -10.14 11.67
N ARG A 23 -8.65 -9.62 12.71
CA ARG A 23 -10.08 -9.87 13.01
C ARG A 23 -11.00 -8.80 12.44
N CYS A 24 -10.46 -7.77 11.81
CA CYS A 24 -11.21 -6.66 11.26
C CYS A 24 -11.17 -6.67 9.75
N SER A 25 -12.20 -6.09 9.13
CA SER A 25 -12.08 -5.70 7.73
C SER A 25 -11.42 -4.34 7.68
N ILE A 26 -10.34 -4.25 6.90
CA ILE A 26 -9.55 -3.03 6.75
C ILE A 26 -9.68 -2.47 5.34
N ASN A 27 -9.38 -1.19 5.18
CA ASN A 27 -9.30 -0.57 3.86
C ASN A 27 -8.25 0.53 3.76
N GLY A 28 -8.01 0.99 2.53
CA GLY A 28 -7.16 2.14 2.30
C GLY A 28 -7.08 2.58 0.86
N LEU A 29 -6.29 3.62 0.62
CA LEU A 29 -6.15 4.28 -0.67
C LEU A 29 -4.81 3.95 -1.30
N LEU A 30 -4.83 3.72 -2.62
CA LEU A 30 -3.63 3.50 -3.42
C LEU A 30 -3.23 4.80 -4.10
N LEU A 31 -1.93 5.12 -4.04
CA LEU A 31 -1.37 6.38 -4.50
C LEU A 31 -0.39 6.16 -5.65
N SER A 32 -0.36 7.14 -6.56
CA SER A 32 0.61 7.20 -7.65
C SER A 32 1.24 8.59 -7.74
N SER A 33 2.53 8.65 -8.04
CA SER A 33 3.27 9.91 -8.24
C SER A 33 3.45 10.25 -9.73
N SER A 34 3.23 9.31 -10.65
CA SER A 34 3.34 9.54 -12.10
C SER A 34 2.57 8.48 -12.89
N SER A 35 1.86 8.91 -13.94
CA SER A 35 1.27 8.00 -14.93
C SER A 35 2.17 7.96 -16.18
N ALA A 36 3.20 7.12 -16.16
CA ALA A 36 3.99 6.87 -17.35
C ALA A 36 3.19 5.92 -18.28
N GLY A 37 2.67 6.47 -19.38
CA GLY A 37 2.25 5.71 -20.57
C GLY A 37 1.29 4.53 -20.31
N GLY A 38 0.00 4.80 -20.07
CA GLY A 38 -1.06 3.79 -20.10
C GLY A 38 -1.05 2.74 -18.98
N ALA A 39 0.06 2.58 -18.25
CA ALA A 39 0.17 1.75 -17.06
C ALA A 39 -0.05 2.57 -15.78
N VAL A 40 -0.65 1.95 -14.76
CA VAL A 40 -0.85 2.58 -13.45
C VAL A 40 0.21 2.07 -12.49
N CYS A 41 1.15 2.94 -12.10
CA CYS A 41 2.18 2.61 -11.11
C CYS A 41 1.72 3.03 -9.71
N VAL A 42 1.43 2.07 -8.85
CA VAL A 42 1.06 2.31 -7.44
C VAL A 42 2.34 2.43 -6.61
N THR A 43 2.70 3.66 -6.27
CA THR A 43 3.96 4.02 -5.60
C THR A 43 3.88 4.02 -4.08
N ASP A 44 2.67 4.14 -3.51
CA ASP A 44 2.44 4.10 -2.07
C ASP A 44 0.96 3.77 -1.78
N CYS A 45 0.62 3.60 -0.51
CA CYS A 45 -0.77 3.55 -0.06
C CYS A 45 -0.94 4.22 1.31
N VAL A 46 -2.18 4.62 1.61
CA VAL A 46 -2.61 5.16 2.90
C VAL A 46 -3.57 4.17 3.55
N PRO A 47 -3.16 3.50 4.65
CA PRO A 47 -4.08 2.77 5.53
C PRO A 47 -5.16 3.70 6.10
N LEU A 48 -6.43 3.37 5.88
CA LEU A 48 -7.55 4.20 6.30
C LEU A 48 -8.18 3.70 7.60
N LEU A 49 -9.00 2.65 7.55
CA LEU A 49 -9.84 2.26 8.68
C LEU A 49 -9.64 0.79 9.07
N HIS A 50 -9.78 0.51 10.38
CA HIS A 50 -9.71 -0.84 10.93
C HIS A 50 -10.84 -1.21 11.91
N SER A 51 -11.68 -0.29 12.36
CA SER A 51 -12.69 -0.58 13.41
C SER A 51 -14.15 -0.55 12.92
N HIS A 52 -14.46 0.12 11.82
CA HIS A 52 -15.84 0.28 11.33
C HIS A 52 -15.95 0.24 9.80
N LEU A 53 -16.87 -0.59 9.27
CA LEU A 53 -17.37 -0.45 7.90
C LEU A 53 -17.71 1.03 7.65
N PRO A 54 -17.38 1.58 6.48
CA PRO A 54 -17.15 3.01 6.29
C PRO A 54 -18.38 3.82 6.69
N LEU A 55 -18.36 4.39 7.91
CA LEU A 55 -19.26 5.47 8.24
C LEU A 55 -18.93 6.59 7.26
N ALA A 56 -19.91 6.95 6.44
CA ALA A 56 -19.74 7.91 5.35
C ALA A 56 -19.00 9.20 5.78
N PRO A 57 -19.23 9.78 6.98
CA PRO A 57 -18.53 10.99 7.41
C PRO A 57 -17.02 10.81 7.60
N ILE A 58 -16.60 9.73 8.26
CA ILE A 58 -15.18 9.48 8.56
C ILE A 58 -14.41 9.22 7.26
N THR A 59 -15.00 8.43 6.36
CA THR A 59 -14.39 8.14 5.05
C THR A 59 -14.28 9.41 4.20
N GLN A 60 -15.30 10.28 4.22
CA GLN A 60 -15.26 11.55 3.51
C GLN A 60 -14.19 12.50 4.04
N LEU A 61 -14.02 12.57 5.36
CA LEU A 61 -12.95 13.34 5.99
C LEU A 61 -11.57 12.82 5.55
N ALA A 62 -11.37 11.51 5.64
CA ALA A 62 -10.10 10.90 5.28
C ALA A 62 -9.76 11.10 3.80
N LEU A 63 -10.72 10.90 2.90
CA LEU A 63 -10.56 11.17 1.47
C LEU A 63 -10.18 12.63 1.22
N THR A 64 -10.85 13.57 1.89
CA THR A 64 -10.57 15.01 1.71
C THR A 64 -9.15 15.36 2.17
N GLN A 65 -8.72 14.87 3.33
CA GLN A 65 -7.38 15.14 3.84
C GLN A 65 -6.28 14.52 2.97
N VAL A 66 -6.47 13.25 2.55
CA VAL A 66 -5.52 12.56 1.67
C VAL A 66 -5.44 13.24 0.32
N ASP A 67 -6.55 13.74 -0.24
CA ASP A 67 -6.57 14.45 -1.52
C ASP A 67 -5.81 15.78 -1.46
N VAL A 68 -6.02 16.56 -0.39
CA VAL A 68 -5.26 17.80 -0.15
C VAL A 68 -3.77 17.52 -0.01
N TRP A 69 -3.40 16.49 0.76
CA TRP A 69 -2.00 16.11 0.92
C TRP A 69 -1.37 15.62 -0.40
N CYS A 70 -2.09 14.80 -1.17
CA CYS A 70 -1.65 14.35 -2.50
C CYS A 70 -1.37 15.54 -3.43
N SER A 71 -2.22 16.57 -3.41
CA SER A 71 -2.03 17.79 -4.19
C SER A 71 -0.74 18.53 -3.80
N GLN A 72 -0.35 18.50 -2.53
CA GLN A 72 0.88 19.12 -2.03
C GLN A 72 2.13 18.30 -2.38
N THR A 73 2.03 16.97 -2.39
CA THR A 73 3.17 16.05 -2.63
C THR A 73 3.32 15.61 -4.08
N LYS A 74 2.52 16.15 -5.00
CA LYS A 74 2.47 15.76 -6.43
C LYS A 74 2.11 14.29 -6.62
N GLN A 75 1.17 13.81 -5.82
CA GLN A 75 0.61 12.46 -5.90
C GLN A 75 -0.87 12.53 -6.25
N ARG A 76 -1.46 11.37 -6.52
CA ARG A 76 -2.89 11.23 -6.77
C ARG A 76 -3.39 9.90 -6.26
N ILE A 77 -4.65 9.89 -5.81
CA ILE A 77 -5.37 8.66 -5.49
C ILE A 77 -5.69 7.94 -6.82
N VAL A 78 -5.27 6.68 -6.96
CA VAL A 78 -5.47 5.85 -8.16
C VAL A 78 -6.27 4.59 -7.91
N GLY A 79 -6.55 4.27 -6.65
CA GLY A 79 -7.29 3.08 -6.31
C GLY A 79 -7.65 2.99 -4.83
N TYR A 80 -8.33 1.90 -4.51
CA TYR A 80 -8.77 1.56 -3.18
C TYR A 80 -8.46 0.08 -2.95
N TYR A 81 -8.00 -0.26 -1.76
CA TYR A 81 -7.85 -1.64 -1.35
C TYR A 81 -8.77 -1.95 -0.17
N GLN A 82 -9.17 -3.20 -0.10
CA GLN A 82 -9.94 -3.74 1.02
C GLN A 82 -9.42 -5.15 1.31
N ALA A 83 -9.24 -5.45 2.59
CA ALA A 83 -9.03 -6.82 3.05
C ALA A 83 -10.12 -7.15 4.06
N ASN A 84 -10.80 -8.27 3.84
CA ASN A 84 -11.84 -8.74 4.74
C ASN A 84 -11.21 -9.42 5.97
N ALA A 85 -11.95 -9.46 7.08
CA ALA A 85 -11.52 -10.14 8.29
C ALA A 85 -11.11 -11.60 8.02
N CYS A 86 -9.98 -12.02 8.61
CA CYS A 86 -9.52 -13.39 8.52
C CYS A 86 -10.30 -14.25 9.52
N LEU A 87 -11.26 -15.04 9.02
CA LEU A 87 -12.12 -15.88 9.86
C LEU A 87 -11.39 -17.14 10.33
N ASP A 88 -10.52 -17.68 9.48
CA ASP A 88 -9.71 -18.85 9.76
C ASP A 88 -8.32 -18.37 10.17
N GLY A 89 -7.88 -18.63 11.40
CA GLY A 89 -6.55 -18.23 11.93
C GLY A 89 -5.33 -18.84 11.20
N SER A 90 -5.52 -19.28 9.95
CA SER A 90 -4.45 -19.65 9.03
C SER A 90 -3.63 -18.42 8.70
N LYS A 91 -2.31 -18.55 8.89
CA LYS A 91 -1.33 -17.53 8.55
C LYS A 91 -1.58 -17.04 7.11
N MET A 92 -1.48 -15.73 6.87
CA MET A 92 -1.45 -15.16 5.53
C MET A 92 -0.21 -15.66 4.75
N CYS A 93 -0.23 -16.92 4.32
CA CYS A 93 0.86 -17.55 3.59
C CYS A 93 0.29 -18.35 2.42
N SER A 94 0.07 -17.66 1.29
CA SER A 94 0.20 -18.32 0.00
C SER A 94 1.62 -18.11 -0.48
N ASP A 95 2.38 -19.19 -0.57
CA ASP A 95 3.85 -19.14 -0.59
C ASP A 95 4.46 -18.87 -1.98
N ARG A 96 3.64 -18.61 -3.00
CA ARG A 96 4.12 -18.46 -4.40
C ARG A 96 3.50 -17.32 -5.18
N VAL A 97 2.35 -16.80 -4.76
CA VAL A 97 1.61 -15.78 -5.51
C VAL A 97 1.11 -14.72 -4.53
N PRO A 98 1.26 -13.42 -4.83
CA PRO A 98 0.67 -12.37 -4.03
C PRO A 98 -0.85 -12.60 -3.86
N PRO A 99 -1.39 -12.57 -2.63
CA PRO A 99 -2.82 -12.79 -2.38
C PRO A 99 -3.66 -11.54 -2.71
N ILE A 100 -3.53 -11.03 -3.95
CA ILE A 100 -4.20 -9.81 -4.43
C ILE A 100 -5.12 -10.16 -5.58
N VAL A 101 -6.34 -9.62 -5.53
CA VAL A 101 -7.31 -9.64 -6.61
C VAL A 101 -7.57 -8.20 -7.02
N MET A 102 -7.43 -7.90 -8.32
CA MET A 102 -7.60 -6.54 -8.84
C MET A 102 -8.85 -6.46 -9.70
N TYR A 103 -9.63 -5.40 -9.47
CA TYR A 103 -10.79 -5.06 -10.30
C TYR A 103 -10.54 -3.72 -10.99
N GLU A 104 -10.93 -3.63 -12.26
CA GLU A 104 -10.91 -2.40 -13.04
C GLU A 104 -12.36 -1.99 -13.33
N ARG A 105 -12.70 -0.73 -13.08
CA ARG A 105 -14.04 -0.21 -13.35
C ARG A 105 -14.14 0.20 -14.82
N LYS A 106 -15.00 -0.48 -15.59
CA LYS A 106 -15.37 -0.15 -16.98
C LYS A 106 -16.88 -0.07 -17.09
N ASP A 107 -17.39 0.98 -17.73
CA ASP A 107 -18.83 1.18 -17.98
C ASP A 107 -19.69 0.96 -16.72
N SER A 108 -19.23 1.52 -15.59
CA SER A 108 -19.87 1.41 -14.27
C SER A 108 -19.93 -0.01 -13.67
N ARG A 109 -19.18 -0.97 -14.21
CA ARG A 109 -19.03 -2.34 -13.68
C ARG A 109 -17.59 -2.61 -13.26
N TRP A 110 -17.42 -3.34 -12.17
CA TRP A 110 -16.12 -3.84 -11.75
C TRP A 110 -15.83 -5.16 -12.46
N LEU A 111 -14.77 -5.17 -13.27
CA LEU A 111 -14.32 -6.36 -14.00
C LEU A 111 -13.04 -6.88 -13.39
N LEU A 112 -12.96 -8.20 -13.19
CA LEU A 112 -11.74 -8.86 -12.73
C LEU A 112 -10.63 -8.64 -13.76
N LYS A 113 -9.50 -8.11 -13.31
CA LYS A 113 -8.32 -7.93 -14.13
C LYS A 113 -7.56 -9.25 -14.27
N ASP A 114 -6.96 -9.48 -15.43
CA ASP A 114 -6.12 -10.65 -15.65
C ASP A 114 -4.91 -10.59 -14.70
N LYS A 115 -4.61 -11.70 -14.03
CA LYS A 115 -3.48 -11.85 -13.10
C LYS A 115 -2.14 -11.50 -13.76
N HIS A 116 -2.00 -11.76 -15.06
CA HIS A 116 -0.79 -11.45 -15.81
C HIS A 116 -0.54 -9.94 -16.02
N THR A 117 -1.56 -9.10 -15.79
CA THR A 117 -1.45 -7.63 -15.91
C THR A 117 -1.09 -6.94 -14.59
N ILE A 118 -1.01 -7.70 -13.49
CA ILE A 118 -0.62 -7.20 -12.17
C ILE A 118 0.87 -7.49 -12.00
N MET A 119 1.69 -6.45 -12.12
CA MET A 119 3.13 -6.55 -11.97
C MET A 119 3.54 -6.27 -10.52
N LEU A 120 3.90 -7.33 -9.81
CA LEU A 120 4.64 -7.27 -8.55
C LEU A 120 6.06 -7.78 -8.82
N ARG A 121 6.93 -6.87 -9.25
CA ARG A 121 8.33 -7.20 -9.51
C ARG A 121 9.00 -7.57 -8.19
N GLN A 122 9.88 -8.57 -8.22
CA GLN A 122 10.65 -9.03 -7.06
C GLN A 122 9.76 -9.51 -5.89
N TRP A 123 8.70 -10.27 -6.20
CA TRP A 123 7.77 -10.79 -5.19
C TRP A 123 8.45 -11.45 -3.98
N ASP A 124 9.49 -12.27 -4.21
CA ASP A 124 10.22 -12.94 -3.13
C ASP A 124 10.91 -11.96 -2.17
N GLU A 125 11.45 -10.86 -2.70
CA GLU A 125 12.07 -9.80 -1.90
C GLU A 125 11.02 -9.02 -1.11
N ILE A 126 9.92 -8.62 -1.77
CA ILE A 126 8.80 -7.92 -1.11
C ILE A 126 8.25 -8.77 0.04
N ARG A 127 8.05 -10.07 -0.19
CA ARG A 127 7.61 -11.01 0.83
C ARG A 127 8.61 -11.10 1.97
N SER A 128 9.90 -11.25 1.67
CA SER A 128 10.96 -11.32 2.69
C SER A 128 10.94 -10.08 3.60
N ILE A 129 10.81 -8.89 3.01
CA ILE A 129 10.73 -7.63 3.76
C ILE A 129 9.47 -7.60 4.63
N ALA A 130 8.31 -7.95 4.07
CA ALA A 130 7.05 -7.97 4.81
C ALA A 130 7.10 -8.92 6.02
N THR A 131 7.64 -10.12 5.84
CA THR A 131 7.84 -11.10 6.92
C THR A 131 8.83 -10.59 7.96
N GLN A 132 9.96 -10.03 7.55
CA GLN A 132 10.96 -9.46 8.46
C GLN A 132 10.37 -8.32 9.30
N MET A 133 9.55 -7.44 8.71
CA MET A 133 8.89 -6.36 9.46
C MET A 133 7.85 -6.86 10.45
N LEU A 134 7.21 -8.00 10.16
CA LEU A 134 6.31 -8.64 11.10
C LEU A 134 7.09 -9.23 12.29
N GLU A 135 8.14 -10.01 12.01
CA GLU A 135 8.96 -10.72 13.00
C GLU A 135 9.74 -9.78 13.94
N SER A 136 10.23 -8.67 13.41
CA SER A 136 10.96 -7.64 14.17
C SER A 136 10.05 -6.74 15.02
N GLY A 137 8.73 -6.85 14.89
CA GLY A 137 7.78 -5.97 15.58
C GLY A 137 7.55 -4.61 14.92
N ASP A 138 8.19 -4.34 13.78
CA ASP A 138 8.10 -3.07 13.06
C ASP A 138 6.72 -2.78 12.45
N HIS A 139 5.88 -3.80 12.32
CA HIS A 139 4.47 -3.63 11.98
C HIS A 139 3.76 -2.64 12.94
N SER A 140 4.20 -2.50 14.19
CA SER A 140 3.68 -1.51 15.15
C SER A 140 3.95 -0.04 14.79
N LEU A 141 4.86 0.22 13.86
CA LEU A 141 5.12 1.58 13.34
C LEU A 141 4.02 2.05 12.38
N LEU A 142 3.19 1.14 11.88
CA LEU A 142 2.10 1.49 10.97
C LEU A 142 1.00 2.22 11.74
N VAL A 143 0.69 3.42 11.26
CA VAL A 143 -0.42 4.25 11.71
C VAL A 143 -1.43 4.30 10.57
N ASP A 144 -2.65 3.88 10.83
CA ASP A 144 -3.76 4.12 9.93
C ASP A 144 -4.52 5.40 10.30
N PHE A 145 -5.44 5.80 9.43
CA PHE A 145 -6.18 7.04 9.61
C PHE A 145 -7.11 7.00 10.83
N ASP A 146 -7.66 5.82 11.16
CA ASP A 146 -8.47 5.60 12.36
C ASP A 146 -7.65 5.91 13.63
N SER A 147 -6.45 5.35 13.74
CA SER A 147 -5.53 5.61 14.86
C SER A 147 -5.10 7.08 14.94
N HIS A 148 -5.01 7.77 13.80
CA HIS A 148 -4.72 9.20 13.73
C HIS A 148 -5.91 10.06 14.18
N LEU A 149 -7.16 9.63 13.96
CA LEU A 149 -8.32 10.35 14.47
C LEU A 149 -8.41 10.28 15.99
N ASP A 150 -7.99 9.17 16.59
CA ASP A 150 -7.86 9.03 18.04
C ASP A 150 -6.72 9.91 18.61
N ASP A 151 -5.62 10.05 17.86
CA ASP A 151 -4.46 10.84 18.23
C ASP A 151 -3.84 11.52 17.01
N ILE A 152 -4.17 12.80 16.83
CA ILE A 152 -3.74 13.61 15.67
C ILE A 152 -2.22 13.80 15.57
N THR A 153 -1.46 13.43 16.60
CA THR A 153 0.00 13.49 16.57
C THR A 153 0.62 12.31 15.81
N LYS A 154 -0.15 11.23 15.58
CA LYS A 154 0.32 10.06 14.84
C LYS A 154 0.33 10.31 13.34
N ASP A 155 1.42 9.95 12.67
CA ASP A 155 1.62 10.21 11.24
C ASP A 155 1.02 9.11 10.35
N TRP A 156 -0.18 9.34 9.81
CA TRP A 156 -0.83 8.43 8.86
C TRP A 156 -0.12 8.32 7.50
N THR A 157 0.81 9.23 7.17
CA THR A 157 1.65 9.12 5.95
C THR A 157 2.79 8.11 6.12
N ASN A 158 3.05 7.71 7.37
CA ASN A 158 3.95 6.62 7.75
C ASN A 158 5.41 6.86 7.32
N GLN A 159 5.96 8.08 7.47
CA GLN A 159 7.31 8.39 6.99
C GLN A 159 8.40 7.52 7.62
N LYS A 160 8.32 7.25 8.93
CA LYS A 160 9.28 6.38 9.63
C LYS A 160 9.26 4.96 9.07
N LEU A 161 8.07 4.41 8.85
CA LEU A 161 7.87 3.10 8.24
C LEU A 161 8.39 3.08 6.80
N ASN A 162 8.14 4.14 6.02
CA ASN A 162 8.61 4.29 4.64
C ASN A 162 10.14 4.19 4.55
N THR A 163 10.84 4.91 5.42
CA THR A 163 12.31 4.88 5.50
C THR A 163 12.81 3.48 5.80
N LYS A 164 12.20 2.80 6.78
CA LYS A 164 12.59 1.43 7.14
C LYS A 164 12.37 0.44 6.01
N ILE A 165 11.24 0.52 5.30
CA ILE A 165 10.99 -0.30 4.11
C ILE A 165 12.05 -0.02 3.05
N ALA A 166 12.39 1.25 2.81
CA ALA A 166 13.39 1.63 1.81
C ALA A 166 14.80 1.12 2.15
N GLU A 167 15.18 1.12 3.43
CA GLU A 167 16.44 0.55 3.92
C GLU A 167 16.49 -0.96 3.66
N LEU A 168 15.42 -1.70 4.00
CA LEU A 168 15.34 -3.14 3.76
C LEU A 168 15.23 -3.50 2.27
N SER A 169 14.67 -2.61 1.45
CA SER A 169 14.59 -2.77 -0.02
C SER A 169 15.88 -2.35 -0.74
N SER A 170 16.86 -1.78 -0.02
CA SER A 170 18.12 -1.35 -0.62
C SER A 170 19.12 -2.50 -0.55
N PRO A 171 19.81 -2.84 -1.65
CA PRO A 171 20.82 -3.90 -1.60
C PRO A 171 21.92 -3.51 -0.62
N ALA A 172 22.26 -4.42 0.29
CA ALA A 172 23.36 -4.30 1.23
C ALA A 172 24.72 -4.38 0.52
N ASN A 173 25.03 -3.40 -0.34
CA ASN A 173 26.39 -3.01 -0.74
C ASN A 173 26.31 -1.78 -1.66
N GLY A 174 27.11 -0.76 -1.34
CA GLY A 174 27.07 0.60 -1.88
C GLY A 174 27.43 0.80 -3.36
N THR A 175 26.93 -0.02 -4.28
CA THR A 175 27.02 0.23 -5.72
C THR A 175 25.77 -0.24 -6.45
N SER A 176 24.67 0.51 -6.33
CA SER A 176 23.74 0.79 -7.44
C SER A 176 22.53 1.54 -6.89
N ARG A 177 22.12 2.61 -7.59
CA ARG A 177 20.88 3.33 -7.28
C ARG A 177 19.72 2.33 -7.19
N PRO A 178 18.80 2.45 -6.21
CA PRO A 178 17.64 1.57 -6.11
C PRO A 178 16.87 1.63 -7.43
N ARG A 179 16.64 0.48 -8.07
CA ARG A 179 16.10 0.38 -9.44
C ARG A 179 14.73 1.05 -9.60
N TRP A 180 13.97 1.20 -8.51
CA TRP A 180 12.72 1.97 -8.44
C TRP A 180 12.89 3.46 -8.78
N SER A 181 14.02 4.07 -8.46
CA SER A 181 14.31 5.48 -8.81
C SER A 181 14.46 5.72 -10.31
N ARG A 182 14.75 4.68 -11.10
CA ARG A 182 14.81 4.78 -12.57
C ARG A 182 13.44 4.70 -13.26
N VAL A 183 12.42 4.15 -12.59
CA VAL A 183 11.09 3.93 -13.20
C VAL A 183 10.13 5.07 -12.91
N CYS A 184 10.23 5.72 -11.74
CA CYS A 184 9.26 6.75 -11.33
C CYS A 184 9.79 8.19 -11.27
N GLY A 185 11.01 8.48 -11.76
CA GLY A 185 11.50 9.86 -11.84
C GLY A 185 11.53 10.61 -10.50
N ALA A 186 11.65 9.90 -9.37
CA ALA A 186 11.75 10.52 -8.06
C ALA A 186 13.15 11.13 -7.88
N GLN A 187 13.32 12.39 -8.29
CA GLN A 187 14.38 13.24 -7.78
C GLN A 187 14.03 13.60 -6.34
N ILE A 188 14.69 12.94 -5.40
CA ILE A 188 14.74 13.36 -4.01
C ILE A 188 15.64 14.60 -3.98
N HIS A 189 15.07 15.76 -3.69
CA HIS A 189 15.81 16.97 -3.32
C HIS A 189 15.78 17.11 -1.80
#